data_AF-A0A7Y8HQB3-F1
#
_entry.id   AF-A0A7Y8HQB3-F1
#
_cell.length_a   1.000
_cell.length_b   1.000
_cell.length_c   1.000
_cell.angle_alpha   90.00
_cell.angle_beta   90.00
_cell.angle_gamma   90.00
#
_symmetry.space_group_name_H-M   'P 1'
#
loop_
_entity.id
_entity.type
_entity.pdbx_description
1 polymer ?
#
loop_
_entity_poly.entity_id
_entity_poly.type
_entity_poly.pdbx_seq_one_letter_code
_entity_poly.pdbx_strand_id
1 'polypeptide(L)' 'MPDSQIDFSDIPEATDEELKRMRRVGRPASGMAKQLIAIRLSPRLLNQLRKMAAKQGKPYQTLIHELLEKAASRAA' A
#
# COMPACT_ATOMS: atom_id res chain seq x y z
N MET A 1 30.90 9.29 5.37
CA MET A 1 30.87 10.14 6.58
C MET A 1 31.05 9.23 7.77
N PRO A 2 31.91 9.58 8.73
CA PRO A 2 31.96 8.90 10.03
C PRO A 2 30.74 9.28 10.88
N ASP A 3 30.28 8.37 11.73
CA ASP A 3 29.11 8.57 12.61
C ASP A 3 29.25 9.79 13.53
N SER A 4 30.51 10.19 13.83
CA SER A 4 30.84 11.41 14.59
C SER A 4 30.47 12.72 13.90
N GLN A 5 30.02 12.69 12.64
CA GLN A 5 29.60 13.86 11.86
C GLN A 5 28.07 13.90 11.66
N ILE A 6 27.31 13.00 12.27
CA ILE A 6 25.85 13.03 12.23
C ILE A 6 25.37 14.05 13.27
N ASP A 7 24.56 15.01 12.82
CA ASP A 7 23.86 15.95 13.69
C ASP A 7 22.58 15.28 14.22
N PHE A 8 22.42 15.25 15.54
CA PHE A 8 21.27 14.66 16.23
C PHE A 8 20.43 15.72 16.97
N SER A 9 20.66 17.02 16.69
CA SER A 9 19.97 18.11 17.36
C SER A 9 18.44 18.08 17.20
N ASP A 10 17.94 17.44 16.15
CA ASP A 10 16.52 17.25 15.85
C ASP A 10 15.92 15.94 16.41
N ILE A 11 16.76 14.99 16.84
CA ILE A 11 16.35 13.67 17.36
C ILE A 11 17.01 13.45 18.72
N PRO A 12 16.48 14.09 19.80
CA PRO A 12 16.99 13.88 21.14
C PRO A 12 16.79 12.43 21.60
N GLU A 13 17.64 11.97 22.52
CA GLU A 13 17.46 10.67 23.16
C GLU A 13 16.12 10.61 23.92
N ALA A 14 15.42 9.48 23.78
CA ALA A 14 14.16 9.26 24.49
C ALA A 14 14.41 9.09 25.98
N THR A 15 13.57 9.72 26.81
CA THR A 15 13.61 9.55 28.26
C THR A 15 13.16 8.15 28.68
N ASP A 16 13.58 7.70 29.87
CA ASP A 16 13.17 6.40 30.43
C ASP A 16 11.64 6.26 30.54
N GLU A 17 10.93 7.35 30.83
CA GLU A 17 9.46 7.37 30.90
C GLU A 17 8.79 7.24 29.52
N GLU A 18 9.40 7.79 28.48
CA GLU A 18 8.94 7.62 27.10
C GLU A 18 9.20 6.19 26.63
N LEU A 19 10.40 5.67 26.86
CA LEU A 19 10.77 4.28 26.56
C LEU A 19 9.81 3.29 27.24
N LYS A 20 9.45 3.52 28.50
CA LYS A 20 8.50 2.68 29.25
C LYS A 20 7.08 2.70 28.67
N ARG A 21 6.67 3.80 28.02
CA ARG A 21 5.34 3.96 27.40
C ARG A 21 5.28 3.47 25.95
N MET A 22 6.43 3.24 25.31
CA MET A 22 6.47 2.74 23.93
C MET A 22 5.82 1.36 23.83
N ARG A 23 4.78 1.25 23.00
CA ARG A 23 4.16 -0.04 22.67
C ARG A 23 4.77 -0.60 21.40
N ARG A 24 5.19 -1.87 21.41
CA ARG A 24 5.55 -2.57 20.16
C ARG A 24 4.29 -2.66 19.28
N VAL A 25 4.29 -1.89 18.19
CA VAL A 25 3.17 -1.88 17.22
C VAL A 25 3.30 -2.97 16.15
N GLY A 26 4.48 -3.62 16.06
CA GLY A 26 4.73 -4.69 15.09
C GLY A 26 4.56 -4.24 13.64
N ARG A 27 4.56 -5.20 12.71
CA ARG A 27 4.04 -4.97 11.36
C ARG A 27 2.51 -4.91 11.46
N PRO A 28 1.85 -3.86 10.95
CA PRO A 28 0.39 -3.84 10.89
C PRO A 28 -0.13 -5.12 10.24
N ALA A 29 -1.09 -5.80 10.86
CA ALA A 29 -1.71 -6.97 10.28
C ALA A 29 -2.39 -6.55 8.97
N SER A 30 -1.88 -6.99 7.81
CA SER A 30 -2.64 -6.90 6.57
C SER A 30 -3.72 -7.97 6.66
N GLY A 31 -4.96 -7.60 6.97
CA GLY A 31 -6.07 -8.55 7.21
C GLY A 31 -6.24 -9.61 6.12
N MET A 32 -7.04 -9.33 5.08
CA MET A 32 -7.14 -10.22 3.91
C MET A 32 -6.17 -9.76 2.82
N ALA A 33 -5.00 -10.39 2.76
CA ALA A 33 -4.05 -10.13 1.69
C ALA A 33 -4.65 -10.55 0.33
N LYS A 34 -4.44 -9.71 -0.70
CA LYS A 34 -4.82 -10.04 -2.07
C LYS A 34 -4.02 -11.25 -2.55
N GLN A 35 -4.71 -12.23 -3.13
CA GLN A 35 -4.06 -13.39 -3.75
C GLN A 35 -3.60 -13.05 -5.16
N LEU A 36 -2.38 -13.47 -5.52
CA LEU A 36 -1.89 -13.35 -6.89
C LEU A 36 -2.57 -14.41 -7.75
N ILE A 37 -3.27 -13.94 -8.79
CA ILE A 37 -3.96 -14.79 -9.76
C ILE A 37 -3.53 -14.44 -11.17
N ALA A 38 -3.57 -15.41 -12.07
CA ALA A 38 -3.45 -15.19 -13.50
C ALA A 38 -4.85 -15.07 -14.11
N ILE A 39 -5.12 -13.96 -14.82
CA ILE A 39 -6.35 -13.76 -15.59
C ILE A 39 -5.98 -13.43 -17.04
N ARG A 40 -6.79 -13.93 -17.98
CA ARG A 40 -6.63 -13.58 -19.40
C ARG A 40 -7.47 -12.35 -19.72
N LEU A 41 -6.82 -11.30 -20.23
CA LEU A 41 -7.47 -10.08 -20.70
C LEU A 41 -7.04 -9.83 -22.15
N SER A 42 -7.96 -9.32 -22.97
CA SER A 42 -7.57 -8.90 -24.31
C SER A 42 -6.59 -7.72 -24.24
N PRO A 43 -5.61 -7.62 -25.15
CA PRO A 43 -4.65 -6.52 -25.14
C PRO A 43 -5.31 -5.13 -25.23
N ARG A 44 -6.42 -5.05 -25.99
CA ARG A 44 -7.22 -3.83 -26.13
C ARG A 44 -7.84 -3.39 -24.80
N LEU A 45 -8.44 -4.33 -24.07
CA LEU A 45 -9.03 -4.07 -22.76
C LEU A 45 -7.98 -3.66 -21.73
N LEU A 46 -6.83 -4.37 -21.69
CA LEU A 46 -5.73 -4.02 -20.79
C LEU A 46 -5.24 -2.58 -21.01
N ASN A 47 -5.09 -2.17 -22.27
CA ASN A 47 -4.68 -0.81 -22.61
C ASN A 47 -5.73 0.24 -22.21
N GLN A 48 -7.02 -0.06 -22.36
CA GLN A 48 -8.09 0.83 -21.89
C GLN A 48 -8.07 0.98 -20.37
N LEU A 49 -7.95 -0.12 -19.63
CA LEU A 49 -7.88 -0.12 -18.17
C LEU A 49 -6.67 0.68 -17.66
N ARG A 50 -5.50 0.53 -18.29
CA ARG A 50 -4.31 1.32 -17.97
C ARG A 50 -4.55 2.82 -18.16
N LYS A 51 -5.16 3.23 -19.28
CA LYS A 51 -5.49 4.64 -19.53
C LYS A 51 -6.50 5.19 -18.52
N MET A 52 -7.52 4.41 -18.18
CA MET A 52 -8.53 4.79 -17.18
C MET A 52 -7.91 4.96 -15.79
N ALA A 53 -7.03 4.05 -15.39
CA ALA A 53 -6.35 4.09 -14.10
C ALA A 53 -5.41 5.30 -14.00
N ALA A 54 -4.66 5.59 -15.07
CA ALA A 54 -3.81 6.78 -15.17
C ALA A 54 -4.61 8.08 -15.02
N LYS A 55 -5.78 8.20 -15.67
CA LYS A 55 -6.68 9.36 -15.51
C LYS A 55 -7.17 9.54 -14.07
N GLN A 56 -7.23 8.46 -13.29
CA GLN A 56 -7.67 8.45 -11.90
C GLN A 56 -6.50 8.48 -10.90
N GLY A 57 -5.26 8.61 -11.38
CA GLY A 57 -4.07 8.65 -10.52
C GLY A 57 -3.82 7.37 -9.72
N LYS A 58 -4.33 6.21 -10.17
CA LYS A 58 -4.22 4.93 -9.44
C LYS A 58 -3.61 3.81 -10.28
N PRO A 59 -3.00 2.79 -9.64
CA PRO A 59 -2.52 1.60 -10.35
C PRO A 59 -3.66 0.86 -11.06
N TYR A 60 -3.39 0.32 -12.25
CA TYR A 60 -4.41 -0.38 -13.04
C TYR A 60 -4.92 -1.65 -12.35
N GLN A 61 -4.09 -2.32 -11.55
CA GLN A 61 -4.48 -3.49 -10.77
C GLN A 61 -5.51 -3.13 -9.68
N THR A 62 -5.36 -1.96 -9.06
CA THR A 62 -6.34 -1.43 -8.09
C THR A 62 -7.67 -1.17 -8.79
N LEU A 63 -7.65 -0.52 -9.96
CA LEU A 63 -8.86 -0.29 -10.74
C LEU A 63 -9.55 -1.61 -11.14
N ILE A 64 -8.79 -2.62 -11.59
CA ILE A 64 -9.35 -3.93 -11.94
C ILE A 64 -10.06 -4.56 -10.75
N HIS A 65 -9.42 -4.53 -9.57
CA HIS A 65 -10.00 -5.10 -8.36
C HIS A 65 -11.33 -4.43 -7.98
N GLU A 66 -11.37 -3.10 -7.94
CA GLU A 66 -12.60 -2.34 -7.61
C GLU A 66 -13.74 -2.61 -8.62
N LEU A 67 -13.40 -2.72 -9.91
CA LEU A 67 -14.39 -3.04 -10.95
C LEU A 67 -14.97 -4.44 -10.76
N LEU A 68 -14.13 -5.42 -10.43
CA LEU A 68 -14.57 -6.80 -10.17
C LEU A 68 -15.41 -6.89 -8.89
N GLU A 69 -15.00 -6.21 -7.82
CA GLU A 69 -15.75 -6.15 -6.56
C GLU A 69 -17.13 -5.52 -6.77
N LYS A 70 -17.20 -4.39 -7.48
CA LYS A 70 -18.47 -3.72 -7.82
C LYS A 70 -19.37 -4.56 -8.72
N ALA A 71 -18.79 -5.33 -9.63
CA ALA A 71 -19.56 -6.24 -10.49
C ALA A 71 -20.12 -7.42 -9.69
N ALA A 72 -19.30 -8.03 -8.83
CA ALA A 72 -19.71 -9.14 -7.98
C ALA A 72 -20.81 -8.72 -6.99
N SER A 73 -20.69 -7.54 -6.36
CA SER A 73 -21.70 -7.04 -5.42
C SER A 73 -23.04 -6.68 -6.06
N ARG A 74 -23.06 -6.40 -7.38
CA ARG A 74 -24.30 -6.18 -8.13
C ARG A 74 -24.95 -7.48 -8.62
N ALA A 75 -24.17 -8.55 -8.74
CA ALA A 75 -24.64 -9.84 -9.23
C ALA A 75 -25.13 -10.76 -8.10
N ALA A 76 -24.71 -10.48 -6.86
CA ALA A 76 -25.22 -11.09 -5.63
C ALA A 76 -26.58 -10.49 -5.24
#